data_AF-A0AA39K7E3-F1
#
_entry.id   AF-A0AA39K7E3-F1
#
_cell.length_a   1.000
_cell.length_b   1.000
_cell.length_c   1.000
_cell.angle_alpha   90.00
_cell.angle_beta   90.00
_cell.angle_gamma   90.00
#
_symmetry.space_group_name_H-M   'P 1'
#
loop_
_entity.id
_entity.type
_entity.pdbx_description
1 polymer ?
#
loop_
_entity_poly.entity_id
_entity_poly.type
_entity_poly.pdbx_seq_one_letter_code
_entity_poly.pdbx_strand_id
1 'polypeptide(L)'
;MPIRTFPGVPIDILRQIFELASTSSAATGLSLTLVSTHVRHWTLPIIYGNVVLSSSRAVTLFLETIASSGAPSLAPVVPLCSRVKNLGVFALGPLPTIEKIISMCGNVESLACGFSLHAYLLSHHHTLLSHVACEKHFLGPSCRDGIPFLLISPQTTHVHVQLSLEDFHFIAGIHNITHLAISIPLNSKRSVEIIDSTISALLDSSDVSLEVLLIQVMGSKGSEIAEDINARNKARIQLAGGRDGFRLLAIRAPSSVVQQWGKSVTSSVDLWENAESEANQKRR
;
A
#
# COMPACT_ATOMS: atom_id res chain seq x y z
N MET A 1 -34.82 -10.99 -36.84
CA MET A 1 -35.40 -10.69 -35.51
C MET A 1 -35.14 -9.23 -35.20
N PRO A 2 -36.12 -8.44 -34.75
CA PRO A 2 -35.88 -7.05 -34.37
C PRO A 2 -34.93 -7.04 -33.17
N ILE A 3 -33.84 -6.29 -33.27
CA ILE A 3 -32.93 -6.02 -32.16
C ILE A 3 -33.77 -5.27 -31.12
N ARG A 4 -34.15 -5.95 -30.03
CA ARG A 4 -34.76 -5.28 -28.89
C ARG A 4 -33.69 -4.35 -28.32
N THR A 5 -33.81 -3.07 -28.63
CA THR A 5 -33.02 -2.03 -27.97
C THR A 5 -33.22 -2.19 -26.47
N PHE A 6 -32.13 -2.13 -25.72
CA PHE A 6 -32.20 -2.07 -24.26
C PHE A 6 -33.23 -0.99 -23.88
N PRO A 7 -34.09 -1.23 -22.88
CA PRO A 7 -35.03 -0.21 -22.42
C PRO A 7 -34.27 1.10 -22.18
N GLY A 8 -34.94 2.25 -22.35
CA GLY A 8 -34.36 3.60 -22.24
C GLY A 8 -33.87 3.93 -20.83
N VAL A 9 -32.89 3.17 -20.34
CA VAL A 9 -32.22 3.37 -19.06
C VAL A 9 -31.29 4.57 -19.22
N PRO A 10 -31.37 5.58 -18.33
CA PRO A 10 -30.46 6.70 -18.35
C PRO A 10 -29.00 6.24 -18.31
N ILE A 11 -28.14 6.94 -19.06
CA ILE A 11 -26.73 6.57 -19.21
C ILE A 11 -25.99 6.50 -17.87
N ASP A 12 -26.35 7.34 -16.91
CA ASP A 12 -25.77 7.35 -15.56
C ASP A 12 -26.06 6.08 -14.77
N ILE A 13 -27.27 5.53 -14.93
CA ILE A 13 -27.67 4.29 -14.27
C ILE A 13 -26.93 3.11 -14.89
N LEU A 14 -26.79 3.08 -16.22
CA LEU A 14 -25.96 2.08 -16.89
C LEU A 14 -24.52 2.14 -16.43
N ARG A 15 -23.93 3.35 -16.37
CA ARG A 15 -22.56 3.56 -15.86
C ARG A 15 -22.41 3.00 -14.46
N GLN A 16 -23.28 3.37 -13.51
CA GLN A 16 -23.22 2.87 -12.14
C GLN A 16 -23.31 1.34 -12.06
N ILE A 17 -24.17 0.72 -12.86
CA ILE A 17 -24.30 -0.75 -12.91
C ILE A 17 -22.99 -1.38 -13.39
N PHE A 18 -22.40 -0.88 -14.48
CA PHE A 18 -21.15 -1.44 -15.02
C PHE A 18 -19.95 -1.18 -14.11
N GLU A 19 -19.88 -0.01 -13.48
CA GLU A 19 -18.85 0.31 -12.49
C GLU A 19 -18.95 -0.61 -11.28
N LEU A 20 -20.15 -0.74 -10.69
CA LEU A 20 -20.38 -1.65 -9.56
C LEU A 20 -20.06 -3.11 -9.92
N ALA A 21 -20.50 -3.58 -11.11
CA ALA A 21 -20.20 -4.93 -11.56
C ALA A 21 -18.69 -5.17 -11.74
N SER A 22 -17.96 -4.16 -12.23
CA SER A 22 -16.51 -4.22 -12.41
C SER A 22 -15.76 -4.22 -11.08
N THR A 23 -16.19 -3.40 -10.11
CA THR A 23 -15.63 -3.37 -8.76
C THR A 23 -15.89 -4.69 -8.02
N SER A 24 -17.06 -5.29 -8.25
CA SER A 24 -17.46 -6.54 -7.58
C SER A 24 -16.70 -7.77 -8.08
N SER A 25 -16.24 -7.77 -9.34
CA SER A 25 -15.55 -8.90 -9.95
C SER A 25 -14.63 -8.45 -11.09
N ALA A 26 -13.32 -8.64 -10.91
CA ALA A 26 -12.32 -8.31 -11.94
C ALA A 26 -12.55 -9.06 -13.26
N ALA A 27 -12.94 -10.34 -13.20
CA ALA A 27 -13.26 -11.14 -14.39
C ALA A 27 -14.48 -10.60 -15.15
N THR A 28 -15.50 -10.15 -14.40
CA THR A 28 -16.67 -9.48 -14.97
C THR A 28 -16.26 -8.14 -15.60
N GLY A 29 -15.49 -7.32 -14.89
CA GLY A 29 -14.97 -6.05 -15.41
C GLY A 29 -14.22 -6.23 -16.73
N LEU A 30 -13.31 -7.21 -16.82
CA LEU A 30 -12.60 -7.53 -18.06
C LEU A 30 -13.56 -7.91 -19.19
N SER A 31 -14.56 -8.75 -18.91
CA SER A 31 -15.55 -9.16 -19.90
C SER A 31 -16.38 -7.96 -20.40
N LEU A 32 -16.70 -7.03 -19.49
CA LEU A 32 -17.43 -5.80 -19.80
C LEU A 32 -16.65 -4.87 -20.73
N THR A 33 -15.31 -4.89 -20.73
CA THR A 33 -14.50 -4.09 -21.67
C THR A 33 -14.71 -4.47 -23.14
N LEU A 34 -15.30 -5.65 -23.42
CA LEU A 34 -15.57 -6.15 -24.77
C LEU A 34 -16.98 -5.81 -25.26
N VAL A 35 -17.86 -5.31 -24.38
CA VAL A 35 -19.27 -5.04 -24.70
C VAL A 35 -19.41 -3.85 -25.65
N SER A 36 -18.78 -2.72 -25.32
CA SER A 36 -18.77 -1.52 -26.15
C SER A 36 -17.64 -0.57 -25.74
N THR A 37 -17.35 0.42 -26.58
CA THR A 37 -16.36 1.47 -26.29
C THR A 37 -16.73 2.30 -25.05
N HIS A 38 -18.02 2.58 -24.84
CA HIS A 38 -18.50 3.34 -23.68
C HIS A 38 -18.30 2.56 -22.38
N VAL A 39 -18.74 1.30 -22.36
CA VAL A 39 -18.56 0.42 -21.21
C VAL A 39 -17.08 0.25 -20.91
N ARG A 40 -16.24 0.04 -21.93
CA ARG A 40 -14.78 0.00 -21.78
C ARG A 40 -14.23 1.27 -21.11
N HIS A 41 -14.74 2.45 -21.45
CA HIS A 41 -14.28 3.70 -20.86
C HIS A 41 -14.63 3.80 -19.36
N TRP A 42 -15.77 3.24 -18.94
CA TRP A 42 -16.18 3.19 -17.53
C TRP A 42 -15.44 2.12 -16.74
N THR A 43 -15.15 0.97 -17.34
CA THR A 43 -14.58 -0.18 -16.60
C THR A 43 -13.06 -0.21 -16.56
N LEU A 44 -12.36 0.28 -17.59
CA LEU A 44 -10.89 0.32 -17.60
C LEU A 44 -10.26 1.09 -16.42
N PRO A 45 -10.75 2.28 -15.99
CA PRO A 45 -10.23 2.95 -14.80
C PRO A 45 -10.31 2.07 -13.54
N ILE A 46 -11.37 1.28 -13.40
CA ILE A 46 -11.56 0.41 -12.23
C ILE A 46 -10.61 -0.79 -12.29
N ILE A 47 -10.48 -1.42 -13.46
CA ILE A 47 -9.64 -2.61 -13.66
C ILE A 47 -8.15 -2.26 -13.49
N TYR A 48 -7.73 -1.13 -14.06
CA TYR A 48 -6.32 -0.72 -14.05
C TYR A 48 -5.96 0.25 -12.93
N GLY A 49 -6.93 0.70 -12.13
CA GLY A 49 -6.67 1.53 -10.94
C GLY A 49 -5.78 0.81 -9.94
N ASN A 50 -6.00 -0.50 -9.78
CA ASN A 50 -5.37 -1.34 -8.78
C ASN A 50 -4.68 -2.53 -9.45
N VAL A 51 -3.35 -2.51 -9.52
CA VAL A 51 -2.56 -3.53 -10.22
C VAL A 51 -1.68 -4.28 -9.24
N VAL A 52 -1.83 -5.61 -9.21
CA VAL A 52 -1.01 -6.50 -8.38
C VAL A 52 -0.24 -7.48 -9.27
N LEU A 53 1.08 -7.38 -9.24
CA LEU A 53 2.02 -8.18 -10.03
C LEU A 53 2.73 -9.18 -9.12
N SER A 54 2.15 -10.38 -8.98
CA SER A 54 2.63 -11.42 -8.07
C SER A 54 3.59 -12.44 -8.71
N SER A 55 3.78 -12.40 -10.03
CA SER A 55 4.67 -13.31 -10.76
C SER A 55 5.43 -12.60 -11.87
N SER A 56 6.59 -13.14 -12.26
CA SER A 56 7.38 -12.62 -13.38
C SER A 56 6.58 -12.59 -14.69
N ARG A 57 5.73 -13.60 -14.91
CA ARG A 57 4.83 -13.63 -16.07
C ARG A 57 3.84 -12.46 -16.04
N ALA A 58 3.23 -12.17 -14.89
CA ALA A 58 2.31 -11.04 -14.75
C ALA A 58 3.03 -9.70 -15.01
N VAL A 59 4.27 -9.55 -14.52
CA VAL A 59 5.12 -8.39 -14.78
C VAL A 59 5.34 -8.18 -16.29
N THR A 60 5.79 -9.22 -17.00
CA THR A 60 6.03 -9.13 -18.46
C THR A 60 4.75 -8.81 -19.23
N LEU A 61 3.66 -9.54 -18.97
CA LEU A 61 2.37 -9.32 -19.65
C LEU A 61 1.81 -7.93 -19.38
N PHE A 62 1.97 -7.42 -18.16
CA PHE A 62 1.53 -6.08 -17.81
C PHE A 62 2.32 -5.01 -18.58
N LEU A 63 3.65 -5.16 -18.65
CA LEU A 63 4.48 -4.24 -19.45
C LEU A 63 4.05 -4.25 -20.93
N GLU A 64 3.87 -5.43 -21.52
CA GLU A 64 3.41 -5.55 -22.91
C GLU A 64 2.06 -4.87 -23.12
N THR A 65 1.14 -5.02 -22.15
CA THR A 65 -0.20 -4.42 -22.18
C THR A 65 -0.14 -2.90 -22.12
N ILE A 66 0.64 -2.31 -21.20
CA ILE A 66 0.73 -0.86 -21.08
C ILE A 66 1.56 -0.23 -22.20
N ALA A 67 2.53 -0.95 -22.76
CA ALA A 67 3.32 -0.51 -23.91
C ALA A 67 2.54 -0.55 -25.23
N SER A 68 1.66 -1.55 -25.41
CA SER A 68 0.82 -1.72 -26.61
C SER A 68 -0.46 -0.88 -26.59
N SER A 69 -0.78 -0.22 -25.48
CA SER A 69 -1.95 0.66 -25.31
C SER A 69 -2.01 1.84 -26.31
N GLY A 70 -1.00 2.06 -27.14
CA GLY A 70 -0.99 3.07 -28.22
C GLY A 70 -1.41 2.58 -29.61
N ALA A 71 -1.84 1.32 -29.78
CA ALA A 71 -2.17 0.76 -31.10
C ALA A 71 -3.52 1.24 -31.67
N PRO A 72 -3.61 1.58 -32.98
CA PRO A 72 -4.59 2.53 -33.51
C PRO A 72 -6.07 2.08 -33.58
N SER A 73 -6.40 0.79 -33.45
CA SER A 73 -7.80 0.34 -33.66
C SER A 73 -8.64 0.18 -32.38
N LEU A 74 -7.99 0.01 -31.22
CA LEU A 74 -8.64 -0.26 -29.93
C LEU A 74 -7.96 0.45 -28.75
N ALA A 75 -7.04 1.38 -29.01
CA ALA A 75 -6.34 2.13 -27.97
C ALA A 75 -7.34 2.89 -27.08
N PRO A 76 -7.20 2.80 -25.76
CA PRO A 76 -7.95 3.69 -24.88
C PRO A 76 -7.53 5.14 -25.13
N VAL A 77 -8.48 6.07 -25.03
CA VAL A 77 -8.25 7.52 -25.14
C VAL A 77 -7.15 8.01 -24.19
N VAL A 78 -7.01 7.33 -23.04
CA VAL A 78 -6.03 7.62 -22.00
C VAL A 78 -5.17 6.36 -21.81
N PRO A 79 -3.82 6.47 -21.87
CA PRO A 79 -2.92 5.32 -21.73
C PRO A 79 -3.18 4.54 -20.45
N LEU A 80 -3.17 3.21 -20.53
CA LEU A 80 -3.47 2.35 -19.37
C LEU A 80 -2.55 2.63 -18.17
N CYS A 81 -1.27 2.93 -18.39
CA CYS A 81 -0.31 3.24 -17.32
C CYS A 81 -0.70 4.49 -16.52
N SER A 82 -1.34 5.48 -17.14
CA SER A 82 -1.78 6.71 -16.46
C SER A 82 -3.01 6.50 -15.57
N ARG A 83 -3.67 5.35 -15.68
CA ARG A 83 -4.83 4.97 -14.86
C ARG A 83 -4.42 4.22 -13.58
N VAL A 84 -3.17 3.76 -13.49
CA VAL A 84 -2.67 3.04 -12.33
C VAL A 84 -2.52 3.99 -11.16
N LYS A 85 -3.31 3.77 -10.11
CA LYS A 85 -3.26 4.51 -8.85
C LYS A 85 -2.54 3.72 -7.77
N ASN A 86 -2.77 2.42 -7.73
CA ASN A 86 -2.19 1.53 -6.73
C ASN A 86 -1.43 0.42 -7.44
N LEU A 87 -0.11 0.35 -7.23
CA LEU A 87 0.77 -0.60 -7.88
C LEU A 87 1.47 -1.46 -6.84
N GLY A 88 1.23 -2.77 -6.87
CA GLY A 88 1.85 -3.74 -5.99
C GLY A 88 2.71 -4.70 -6.80
N VAL A 89 4.02 -4.68 -6.61
CA VAL A 89 4.96 -5.57 -7.30
C VAL A 89 5.54 -6.54 -6.28
N PHE A 90 5.01 -7.76 -6.26
CA PHE A 90 5.43 -8.85 -5.37
C PHE A 90 6.21 -9.96 -6.11
N ALA A 91 6.38 -9.81 -7.43
CA ALA A 91 7.25 -10.66 -8.22
C ALA A 91 8.73 -10.33 -7.94
N LEU A 92 9.57 -11.36 -7.78
CA LEU A 92 11.01 -11.19 -7.51
C LEU A 92 11.83 -10.64 -8.69
N GLY A 93 11.25 -10.56 -9.89
CA GLY A 93 11.92 -10.08 -11.09
C GLY A 93 11.10 -10.38 -12.35
N PRO A 94 11.59 -9.97 -13.54
CA PRO A 94 12.88 -9.32 -13.79
C PRO A 94 12.91 -7.82 -13.43
N LEU A 95 13.93 -7.39 -12.69
CA LEU A 95 14.05 -6.01 -12.16
C LEU A 95 14.01 -4.91 -13.25
N PRO A 96 14.65 -5.05 -14.43
CA PRO A 96 14.56 -4.02 -15.47
C PRO A 96 13.14 -3.81 -16.01
N THR A 97 12.33 -4.88 -16.01
CA THR A 97 10.92 -4.79 -16.42
C THR A 97 10.09 -4.11 -15.34
N ILE A 98 10.37 -4.40 -14.08
CA ILE A 98 9.72 -3.73 -12.93
C ILE A 98 10.03 -2.23 -12.96
N GLU A 99 11.29 -1.84 -13.15
CA GLU A 99 11.69 -0.43 -13.27
C GLU A 99 10.92 0.28 -14.40
N LYS A 100 10.85 -0.35 -15.58
CA LYS A 100 10.13 0.21 -16.72
C LYS A 100 8.62 0.37 -16.46
N ILE A 101 8.00 -0.56 -15.73
CA ILE A 101 6.60 -0.41 -15.33
C ILE A 101 6.43 0.78 -14.39
N ILE A 102 7.28 0.90 -13.38
CA ILE A 102 7.23 2.00 -12.41
C ILE A 102 7.42 3.35 -13.11
N SER A 103 8.38 3.45 -14.05
CA SER A 103 8.62 4.70 -14.78
C SER A 103 7.46 5.09 -15.72
N MET A 104 6.73 4.12 -16.27
CA MET A 104 5.55 4.38 -17.10
C MET A 104 4.30 4.76 -16.29
N CYS A 105 4.20 4.32 -15.04
CA CYS A 105 3.04 4.55 -14.16
C CYS A 105 3.26 5.79 -13.29
N GLY A 106 3.26 6.99 -13.89
CA GLY A 106 3.57 8.24 -13.18
C GLY A 106 2.50 8.77 -12.21
N ASN A 107 1.29 8.20 -12.23
CA ASN A 107 0.15 8.64 -11.41
C ASN A 107 -0.12 7.75 -10.19
N VAL A 108 0.85 6.91 -9.81
CA VAL A 108 0.73 6.00 -8.66
C VAL A 108 0.71 6.80 -7.37
N GLU A 109 -0.32 6.57 -6.56
CA GLU A 109 -0.55 7.15 -5.23
C GLU A 109 -0.05 6.19 -4.14
N SER A 110 -0.24 4.87 -4.32
CA SER A 110 0.21 3.81 -3.42
C SER A 110 1.10 2.79 -4.12
N LEU A 111 2.33 2.61 -3.64
CA LEU A 111 3.29 1.67 -4.19
C LEU A 111 3.67 0.61 -3.16
N ALA A 112 3.41 -0.67 -3.45
CA ALA A 112 3.88 -1.79 -2.64
C ALA A 112 4.98 -2.59 -3.35
N CYS A 113 6.09 -2.82 -2.66
CA CYS A 113 7.22 -3.59 -3.13
C CYS A 113 7.40 -4.86 -2.29
N GLY A 114 7.44 -6.00 -2.98
CA GLY A 114 7.73 -7.33 -2.43
C GLY A 114 8.91 -8.02 -3.11
N PHE A 115 9.84 -7.25 -3.67
CA PHE A 115 11.12 -7.71 -4.24
C PHE A 115 12.28 -7.06 -3.49
N SER A 116 13.50 -7.62 -3.58
CA SER A 116 14.67 -7.06 -2.89
C SER A 116 15.00 -5.66 -3.42
N LEU A 117 14.80 -4.64 -2.56
CA LEU A 117 15.12 -3.26 -2.89
C LEU A 117 16.64 -3.04 -2.92
N HIS A 118 17.39 -3.81 -2.14
CA HIS A 118 18.85 -3.80 -2.19
C HIS A 118 19.37 -4.22 -3.58
N ALA A 119 18.88 -5.36 -4.09
CA ALA A 119 19.25 -5.81 -5.44
C ALA A 119 18.81 -4.81 -6.53
N TYR A 120 17.66 -4.16 -6.35
CA TYR A 120 17.19 -3.10 -7.23
C TYR A 120 18.15 -1.90 -7.25
N LEU A 121 18.55 -1.40 -6.08
CA LEU A 121 19.47 -0.27 -5.93
C LEU A 121 20.88 -0.56 -6.47
N LEU A 122 21.37 -1.79 -6.32
CA LEU A 122 22.66 -2.18 -6.90
C LEU A 122 22.64 -2.21 -8.43
N SER A 123 21.50 -2.57 -9.02
CA SER A 123 21.37 -2.77 -10.46
C SER A 123 20.97 -1.50 -11.21
N HIS A 124 20.35 -0.53 -10.52
CA HIS A 124 19.78 0.67 -11.14
C HIS A 124 20.25 1.90 -10.37
N HIS A 125 20.97 2.78 -11.06
CA HIS A 125 21.49 4.03 -10.49
C HIS A 125 20.40 5.10 -10.30
N HIS A 126 19.16 4.84 -10.72
CA HIS A 126 18.07 5.80 -10.67
C HIS A 126 17.15 5.55 -9.47
N THR A 127 16.91 6.59 -8.67
CA THR A 127 15.97 6.59 -7.55
C THR A 127 14.53 6.80 -8.04
N LEU A 128 14.09 6.12 -9.11
CA LEU A 128 12.71 6.30 -9.60
C LEU A 128 11.67 5.96 -8.53
N LEU A 129 11.97 4.96 -7.71
CA LEU A 129 11.17 4.59 -6.55
C LEU A 129 11.05 5.72 -5.50
N SER A 130 11.97 6.69 -5.45
CA SER A 130 11.86 7.80 -4.50
C SER A 130 10.72 8.73 -4.91
N HIS A 131 10.61 9.12 -6.17
CA HIS A 131 9.65 10.13 -6.61
C HIS A 131 8.23 9.62 -6.86
N VAL A 132 8.04 8.30 -6.86
CA VAL A 132 6.74 7.68 -7.12
C VAL A 132 6.01 7.45 -5.81
N ALA A 133 4.72 7.82 -5.78
CA ALA A 133 3.77 7.58 -4.69
C ALA A 133 3.97 8.39 -3.39
N CYS A 134 2.86 8.87 -2.83
CA CYS A 134 2.80 9.44 -1.49
C CYS A 134 2.70 8.37 -0.40
N GLU A 135 2.27 7.16 -0.77
CA GLU A 135 2.21 5.99 0.11
C GLU A 135 3.11 4.86 -0.40
N LYS A 136 3.93 4.30 0.51
CA LYS A 136 4.88 3.23 0.19
C LYS A 136 4.78 2.07 1.16
N HIS A 137 4.76 0.85 0.63
CA HIS A 137 4.79 -0.39 1.40
C HIS A 137 5.99 -1.23 1.01
N PHE A 138 6.88 -1.45 1.95
CA PHE A 138 8.02 -2.35 1.80
C PHE A 138 7.72 -3.63 2.58
N LEU A 139 7.26 -4.66 1.86
CA LEU A 139 6.74 -5.90 2.41
C LEU A 139 7.61 -7.11 2.05
N GLY A 140 7.62 -8.12 2.92
CA GLY A 140 8.32 -9.37 2.68
C GLY A 140 9.82 -9.17 2.42
N PRO A 141 10.37 -9.63 1.26
CA PRO A 141 11.81 -9.59 1.01
C PRO A 141 12.36 -8.20 0.73
N SER A 142 11.53 -7.16 0.60
CA SER A 142 11.98 -5.79 0.32
C SER A 142 12.85 -5.20 1.42
N CYS A 143 12.60 -5.59 2.68
CA CYS A 143 13.29 -5.09 3.86
C CYS A 143 14.32 -6.07 4.43
N ARG A 144 14.57 -7.19 3.75
CA ARG A 144 15.47 -8.24 4.27
C ARG A 144 16.89 -7.74 4.51
N ASP A 145 17.35 -6.81 3.68
CA ASP A 145 18.71 -6.27 3.69
C ASP A 145 18.73 -4.82 4.23
N GLY A 146 17.76 -4.49 5.11
CA GLY A 146 17.56 -3.16 5.66
C GLY A 146 16.51 -2.32 4.92
N ILE A 147 16.20 -1.15 5.48
CA ILE A 147 15.26 -0.19 4.88
C ILE A 147 16.05 0.78 4.00
N PRO A 148 15.76 0.85 2.70
CA PRO A 148 16.42 1.79 1.82
C PRO A 148 15.80 3.18 1.96
N PHE A 149 16.19 3.94 2.98
CA PHE A 149 15.66 5.29 3.27
C PHE A 149 15.75 6.24 2.07
N LEU A 150 16.75 6.06 1.20
CA LEU A 150 16.90 6.81 -0.05
C LEU A 150 15.72 6.66 -1.02
N LEU A 151 14.88 5.62 -0.84
CA LEU A 151 13.66 5.40 -1.62
C LEU A 151 12.42 6.04 -1.00
N ILE A 152 12.53 6.62 0.19
CA ILE A 152 11.46 7.40 0.82
C ILE A 152 11.69 8.86 0.38
N SER A 153 10.77 9.40 -0.43
CA SER A 153 10.87 10.80 -0.85
C SER A 153 10.37 11.70 0.27
N PRO A 154 10.81 12.96 0.34
CA PRO A 154 10.19 13.97 1.20
C PRO A 154 8.68 14.17 0.97
N GLN A 155 8.13 13.73 -0.17
CA GLN A 155 6.68 13.77 -0.44
C GLN A 155 5.92 12.54 0.07
N THR A 156 6.64 11.50 0.51
CA THR A 156 6.01 10.28 1.03
C THR A 156 5.48 10.58 2.42
N THR A 157 4.16 10.49 2.60
CA THR A 157 3.49 10.76 3.88
C THR A 157 3.17 9.47 4.63
N HIS A 158 2.93 8.37 3.92
CA HIS A 158 2.55 7.07 4.48
C HIS A 158 3.61 6.02 4.15
N VAL A 159 4.12 5.35 5.17
CA VAL A 159 5.11 4.27 5.02
C VAL A 159 4.68 3.05 5.81
N HIS A 160 4.63 1.89 5.15
CA HIS A 160 4.47 0.60 5.81
C HIS A 160 5.71 -0.25 5.57
N VAL A 161 6.37 -0.67 6.64
CA VAL A 161 7.54 -1.56 6.57
C VAL A 161 7.28 -2.87 7.30
N GLN A 162 7.74 -3.97 6.72
CA GLN A 162 7.83 -5.25 7.41
C GLN A 162 9.28 -5.47 7.87
N LEU A 163 9.52 -5.53 9.17
CA LEU A 163 10.87 -5.58 9.76
C LEU A 163 11.07 -6.80 10.64
N SER A 164 12.32 -7.24 10.78
CA SER A 164 12.72 -8.12 11.86
C SER A 164 12.91 -7.34 13.16
N LEU A 165 13.03 -8.05 14.29
CA LEU A 165 13.36 -7.41 15.58
C LEU A 165 14.75 -6.76 15.56
N GLU A 166 15.70 -7.37 14.86
CA GLU A 166 17.08 -6.87 14.75
C GLU A 166 17.12 -5.57 13.94
N ASP A 167 16.29 -5.48 12.89
CA ASP A 167 16.22 -4.32 11.99
C ASP A 167 15.36 -3.18 12.51
N PHE A 168 14.70 -3.35 13.67
CA PHE A 168 13.75 -2.34 14.17
C PHE A 168 14.44 -0.99 14.46
N HIS A 169 15.70 -1.00 14.85
CA HIS A 169 16.47 0.22 15.12
C HIS A 169 16.59 1.15 13.89
N PHE A 170 16.46 0.61 12.67
CA PHE A 170 16.55 1.41 11.45
C PHE A 170 15.42 2.44 11.35
N ILE A 171 14.25 2.24 12.00
CA ILE A 171 13.13 3.19 11.90
C ILE A 171 13.46 4.60 12.39
N ALA A 172 14.49 4.75 13.23
CA ALA A 172 14.97 6.05 13.68
C ALA A 172 15.45 6.96 12.53
N GLY A 173 15.82 6.39 11.38
CA GLY A 173 16.20 7.13 10.18
C GLY A 173 15.04 7.58 9.30
N ILE A 174 13.79 7.30 9.68
CA ILE A 174 12.61 7.75 8.94
C ILE A 174 12.21 9.14 9.42
N HIS A 175 12.18 10.10 8.49
CA HIS A 175 11.83 11.49 8.76
C HIS A 175 10.76 11.97 7.76
N ASN A 176 10.07 13.07 8.09
CA ASN A 176 9.09 13.73 7.22
C ASN A 176 7.88 12.88 6.79
N ILE A 177 7.46 11.93 7.62
CA ILE A 177 6.25 11.13 7.39
C ILE A 177 5.16 11.50 8.40
N THR A 178 3.90 11.32 8.01
CA THR A 178 2.74 11.49 8.91
C THR A 178 2.22 10.16 9.43
N HIS A 179 2.39 9.08 8.67
CA HIS A 179 1.87 7.76 9.03
C HIS A 179 2.93 6.68 8.85
N LEU A 180 3.22 5.94 9.92
CA LEU A 180 4.14 4.80 9.91
C LEU A 180 3.41 3.54 10.37
N ALA A 181 3.41 2.50 9.54
CA ALA A 181 3.03 1.16 9.93
C ALA A 181 4.25 0.24 9.95
N ILE A 182 4.40 -0.55 11.02
CA ILE A 182 5.49 -1.50 11.18
C ILE A 182 4.90 -2.89 11.45
N SER A 183 5.09 -3.80 10.51
CA SER A 183 4.81 -5.22 10.68
C SER A 183 6.03 -5.93 11.23
N ILE A 184 5.95 -6.48 12.45
CA ILE A 184 7.11 -7.07 13.15
C ILE A 184 6.73 -8.40 13.83
N PRO A 185 7.53 -9.48 13.68
CA PRO A 185 7.34 -10.69 14.46
C PRO A 185 7.82 -10.48 15.90
N LEU A 186 6.88 -10.50 16.84
CA LEU A 186 7.18 -10.46 18.27
C LEU A 186 6.60 -11.71 18.92
N ASN A 187 7.43 -12.43 19.67
CA ASN A 187 7.06 -13.71 20.28
C ASN A 187 7.09 -13.65 21.82
N SER A 188 7.53 -12.53 22.41
CA SER A 188 7.69 -12.40 23.85
C SER A 188 7.59 -10.94 24.32
N LYS A 189 7.31 -10.73 25.62
CA LYS A 189 7.35 -9.41 26.27
C LYS A 189 8.75 -8.80 26.30
N ARG A 190 9.80 -9.64 26.38
CA ARG A 190 11.20 -9.18 26.27
C ARG A 190 11.47 -8.51 24.91
N SER A 191 10.85 -9.01 23.84
CA SER A 191 10.95 -8.39 22.51
C SER A 191 10.29 -7.00 22.48
N VAL A 192 9.23 -6.78 23.27
CA VAL A 192 8.59 -5.47 23.42
C VAL A 192 9.54 -4.49 24.12
N GLU A 193 10.22 -4.92 25.17
CA GLU A 193 11.19 -4.07 25.90
C GLU A 193 12.34 -3.60 24.99
N ILE A 194 12.79 -4.44 24.06
CA ILE A 194 13.84 -4.09 23.10
C ILE A 194 13.39 -2.95 22.17
N ILE A 195 12.15 -2.99 21.69
CA ILE A 195 11.63 -1.97 20.75
C ILE A 195 11.10 -0.72 21.44
N ASP A 196 10.75 -0.79 22.73
CA ASP A 196 10.09 0.30 23.46
C ASP A 196 10.96 1.58 23.56
N SER A 197 12.28 1.42 23.67
CA SER A 197 13.21 2.56 23.64
C SER A 197 13.21 3.28 22.29
N THR A 198 13.17 2.51 21.20
CA THR A 198 13.14 3.05 19.83
C THR A 198 11.79 3.68 19.51
N ILE A 199 10.69 3.06 19.96
CA ILE A 199 9.34 3.64 19.88
C ILE A 199 9.28 4.97 20.63
N SER A 200 9.83 5.03 21.85
CA SER A 200 9.83 6.26 22.64
C SER A 200 10.65 7.35 21.94
N ALA A 201 11.86 7.03 21.49
CA ALA A 201 12.70 7.97 20.73
C ALA A 201 12.02 8.49 19.46
N LEU A 202 11.26 7.65 18.75
CA LEU A 202 10.51 8.06 17.57
C LEU A 202 9.33 8.99 17.91
N LEU A 203 8.60 8.71 18.99
CA LEU A 203 7.46 9.51 19.43
C LEU A 203 7.89 10.87 20.02
N ASP A 204 9.01 10.89 20.73
CA ASP A 204 9.58 12.07 21.39
C ASP A 204 10.36 12.96 20.41
N SER A 205 10.66 12.46 19.21
CA SER A 205 11.38 13.23 18.19
C SER A 205 10.51 14.38 17.67
N SER A 206 10.96 15.61 17.89
CA SER A 206 10.35 16.83 17.36
C SER A 206 10.43 16.93 15.83
N ASP A 207 11.35 16.18 15.22
CA ASP A 207 11.64 16.24 13.79
C ASP A 207 10.67 15.39 12.95
N VAL A 208 9.77 14.64 13.60
CA VAL A 208 8.81 13.78 12.91
C VAL A 208 7.40 14.32 13.08
N SER A 209 6.78 14.72 11.97
CA SER A 209 5.36 15.08 11.84
C SER A 209 4.42 13.87 11.99
N LEU A 210 4.82 12.84 12.74
CA LEU A 210 4.15 11.55 12.81
C LEU A 210 2.81 11.71 13.54
N GLU A 211 1.69 11.53 12.86
CA GLU A 211 0.36 11.55 13.45
C GLU A 211 -0.05 10.16 13.96
N VAL A 212 0.36 9.12 13.22
CA VAL A 212 0.03 7.72 13.53
C VAL A 212 1.26 6.81 13.42
N LEU A 213 1.50 6.05 14.47
CA LEU A 213 2.42 4.92 14.54
C LEU A 213 1.62 3.64 14.77
N LEU A 214 1.46 2.82 13.73
CA LEU A 214 0.79 1.52 13.80
C LEU A 214 1.82 0.39 13.93
N ILE A 215 1.75 -0.39 15.00
CA ILE A 215 2.54 -1.61 15.17
C ILE A 215 1.65 -2.83 14.91
N GLN A 216 1.93 -3.55 13.83
CA GLN A 216 1.27 -4.81 13.49
C GLN A 216 2.10 -5.99 14.00
N VAL A 217 1.64 -6.62 15.06
CA VAL A 217 2.38 -7.72 15.70
C VAL A 217 2.07 -9.05 15.02
N MET A 218 3.09 -9.64 14.39
CA MET A 218 2.99 -10.94 13.74
C MET A 218 3.27 -12.08 14.74
N GLY A 219 2.68 -13.25 14.48
CA GLY A 219 2.89 -14.46 15.30
C GLY A 219 1.67 -14.89 16.11
N SER A 220 1.77 -16.04 16.76
CA SER A 220 0.65 -16.65 17.52
C SER A 220 0.23 -15.82 18.74
N LYS A 221 1.16 -15.08 19.33
CA LYS A 221 0.93 -14.19 20.49
C LYS A 221 0.66 -12.73 20.10
N GLY A 222 0.37 -12.47 18.83
CA GLY A 222 0.24 -11.10 18.32
C GLY A 222 -0.79 -10.24 19.07
N SER A 223 -1.94 -10.82 19.45
CA SER A 223 -2.97 -10.09 20.22
C SER A 223 -2.49 -9.72 21.62
N GLU A 224 -1.95 -10.67 22.39
CA GLU A 224 -1.45 -10.43 23.76
C GLU A 224 -0.34 -9.37 23.78
N ILE A 225 0.59 -9.44 22.82
CA ILE A 225 1.70 -8.50 22.71
C ILE A 225 1.22 -7.12 22.27
N ALA A 226 0.26 -7.04 21.33
CA ALA A 226 -0.33 -5.77 20.93
C ALA A 226 -1.06 -5.08 22.11
N GLU A 227 -1.76 -5.86 22.95
CA GLU A 227 -2.37 -5.35 24.18
C GLU A 227 -1.32 -4.82 25.17
N ASP A 228 -0.19 -5.51 25.35
CA ASP A 228 0.93 -5.05 26.20
C ASP A 228 1.50 -3.71 25.70
N ILE A 229 1.74 -3.57 24.40
CA ILE A 229 2.23 -2.32 23.79
C ILE A 229 1.21 -1.19 23.99
N ASN A 230 -0.08 -1.46 23.77
CA ASN A 230 -1.14 -0.47 23.99
C ASN A 230 -1.25 -0.05 25.46
N ALA A 231 -1.08 -0.98 26.40
CA ALA A 231 -1.10 -0.69 27.83
C ALA A 231 0.08 0.21 28.25
N ARG A 232 1.30 -0.09 27.75
CA ARG A 232 2.49 0.76 27.94
C ARG A 232 2.28 2.15 27.35
N ASN A 233 1.71 2.24 26.15
CA ASN A 233 1.40 3.52 25.53
C ASN A 233 0.41 4.35 26.35
N LYS A 234 -0.65 3.71 26.87
CA LYS A 234 -1.61 4.37 27.76
C LYS A 234 -0.95 4.92 29.02
N ALA A 235 -0.04 4.16 29.64
CA ALA A 235 0.71 4.62 30.81
C ALA A 235 1.62 5.82 30.48
N ARG A 236 2.30 5.79 29.32
CA ARG A 236 3.13 6.91 28.82
C ARG A 236 2.31 8.20 28.67
N ILE A 237 1.14 8.11 28.06
CA ILE A 237 0.23 9.26 27.86
C ILE A 237 -0.25 9.83 29.20
N GLN A 238 -0.57 8.97 30.17
CA GLN A 238 -0.95 9.40 31.51
C GLN A 238 0.18 10.16 32.23
N LEU A 239 1.42 9.67 32.11
CA LEU A 239 2.59 10.35 32.69
C LEU A 239 2.90 11.70 32.03
N ALA A 240 2.66 11.83 30.72
CA ALA A 240 2.84 13.07 29.97
C ALA A 240 1.69 14.10 30.18
N GLY A 241 0.75 13.82 31.09
CA GLY A 241 -0.39 14.71 31.36
C GLY A 241 -1.39 14.79 30.20
N GLY A 242 -1.43 13.78 29.32
CA GLY A 242 -2.43 13.63 28.26
C GLY A 242 -2.27 14.56 27.05
N ARG A 243 -1.21 15.38 26.97
CA ARG A 243 -1.09 16.41 25.93
C ARG A 243 -0.70 15.90 24.54
N ASP A 244 0.02 14.78 24.45
CA ASP A 244 0.56 14.28 23.18
C ASP A 244 -0.39 13.38 22.37
N GLY A 245 -1.60 13.12 22.87
CA GLY A 245 -2.59 12.28 22.19
C GLY A 245 -2.16 10.83 21.97
N PHE A 246 -3.11 9.97 21.61
CA PHE A 246 -2.77 8.61 21.15
C PHE A 246 -2.22 8.70 19.73
N ARG A 247 -0.89 8.63 19.58
CA ARG A 247 -0.18 8.51 18.29
C ARG A 247 0.21 7.06 17.99
N LEU A 248 0.51 6.26 19.03
CA LEU A 248 0.85 4.84 18.90
C LEU A 248 -0.37 3.93 19.08
N LEU A 249 -0.55 3.03 18.12
CA LEU A 249 -1.55 1.96 18.14
C LEU A 249 -0.86 0.63 17.82
N ALA A 250 -1.09 -0.40 18.63
CA ALA A 250 -0.65 -1.75 18.32
C ALA A 250 -1.86 -2.65 18.04
N ILE A 251 -1.78 -3.45 16.99
CA ILE A 251 -2.79 -4.44 16.62
C ILE A 251 -2.14 -5.77 16.26
N ARG A 252 -2.92 -6.84 16.26
CA ARG A 252 -2.47 -8.11 15.66
C ARG A 252 -2.35 -7.93 14.14
N ALA A 253 -1.21 -8.33 13.58
CA ALA A 253 -1.01 -8.32 12.14
C ALA A 253 -2.02 -9.24 11.43
N PRO A 254 -2.47 -8.89 10.21
CA PRO A 254 -3.27 -9.78 9.39
C PRO A 254 -2.49 -11.08 9.07
N SER A 255 -3.21 -12.10 8.60
CA SER A 255 -2.58 -13.34 8.11
C SER A 255 -1.64 -13.10 6.93
N SER A 256 -1.89 -12.05 6.14
CA SER A 256 -1.02 -11.60 5.06
C SER A 256 -1.11 -10.09 4.89
N VAL A 257 0.01 -9.40 5.11
CA VAL A 257 0.13 -7.95 4.93
C VAL A 257 -0.02 -7.56 3.45
N VAL A 258 0.45 -8.41 2.55
CA VAL A 258 0.26 -8.25 1.10
C VAL A 258 -1.23 -8.28 0.73
N GLN A 259 -2.00 -9.22 1.30
CA GLN A 259 -3.44 -9.26 1.08
C GLN A 259 -4.16 -8.10 1.76
N GLN A 260 -3.68 -7.64 2.91
CA GLN A 260 -4.26 -6.46 3.57
C GLN A 260 -4.10 -5.22 2.68
N TRP A 261 -2.91 -4.97 2.13
CA TRP A 261 -2.69 -3.88 1.18
C TRP A 261 -3.57 -4.02 -0.07
N GLY A 262 -3.62 -5.21 -0.66
CA GLY A 262 -4.48 -5.44 -1.82
C GLY A 262 -5.98 -5.21 -1.52
N LYS A 263 -6.41 -5.49 -0.29
CA LYS A 263 -7.77 -5.21 0.17
C LYS A 263 -7.98 -3.72 0.44
N SER A 264 -7.10 -3.03 1.17
CA SER A 264 -7.25 -1.61 1.49
C SER A 264 -7.36 -0.75 0.23
N VAL A 265 -6.63 -1.14 -0.81
CA VAL A 265 -6.67 -0.50 -2.13
C VAL A 265 -8.01 -0.70 -2.88
N THR A 266 -8.75 -1.77 -2.58
CA THR A 266 -10.01 -2.12 -3.26
C THR A 266 -11.26 -1.87 -2.43
N SER A 267 -11.13 -1.82 -1.10
CA SER A 267 -12.21 -1.57 -0.16
C SER A 267 -12.19 -0.13 0.30
N SER A 268 -13.35 0.44 0.61
CA SER A 268 -13.48 1.79 1.21
C SER A 268 -12.97 1.89 2.67
N VAL A 269 -12.18 0.92 3.11
CA VAL A 269 -11.68 0.82 4.50
C VAL A 269 -10.18 0.71 4.40
N ASP A 270 -9.52 1.86 4.53
CA ASP A 270 -8.08 1.97 4.43
C ASP A 270 -7.38 1.51 5.72
N LEU A 271 -6.14 1.02 5.59
CA LEU A 271 -5.26 0.71 6.72
C LEU A 271 -5.11 1.92 7.65
N TRP A 272 -4.94 3.11 7.05
CA TRP A 272 -4.71 4.36 7.76
C TRP A 272 -5.98 4.90 8.40
N GLU A 273 -7.10 4.93 7.68
CA GLU A 273 -8.39 5.35 8.22
C GLU A 273 -8.80 4.55 9.47
N ASN A 274 -8.56 3.23 9.46
CA ASN A 274 -8.79 2.41 10.65
C ASN A 274 -7.87 2.78 11.81
N ALA A 275 -6.59 2.97 11.53
CA ALA A 275 -5.61 3.33 12.55
C ALA A 275 -5.91 4.72 13.16
N GLU A 276 -6.29 5.69 12.33
CA GLU A 276 -6.72 7.02 12.73
C GLU A 276 -8.02 6.97 13.54
N SER A 277 -9.03 6.22 13.08
CA SER A 277 -10.31 6.07 13.77
C SER A 277 -10.14 5.45 15.15
N GLU A 278 -9.35 4.36 15.25
CA GLU A 278 -9.03 3.73 16.53
C GLU A 278 -8.22 4.66 17.45
N ALA A 279 -7.23 5.37 16.90
CA ALA A 279 -6.46 6.35 17.66
C ALA A 279 -7.36 7.47 18.19
N ASN A 280 -8.27 8.00 17.35
CA ASN A 280 -9.22 9.04 17.71
C ASN A 280 -10.27 8.56 18.72
N GLN A 281 -10.73 7.31 18.63
CA GLN A 281 -11.63 6.73 19.61
C GLN A 281 -10.95 6.61 20.98
N LYS A 282 -9.66 6.24 21.03
CA LYS A 282 -8.89 6.13 22.27
C LYS A 282 -8.50 7.49 22.88
N ARG A 283 -8.57 8.59 22.11
CA ARG A 283 -8.37 9.97 22.60
C ARG A 283 -9.58 10.51 23.37
N ARG A 284 -10.78 9.98 23.14
CA ARG A 284 -12.03 10.41 23.80
C ARG A 284 -12.24 9.67 25.12
#